data_AF-D5XA73-F1
#
_entry.id   AF-D5XA73-F1
#
_cell.length_a   1.000
_cell.length_b   1.000
_cell.length_c   1.000
_cell.angle_alpha   90.00
_cell.angle_beta   90.00
_cell.angle_gamma   90.00
#
_symmetry.space_group_name_H-M   'P 1'
#
loop_
_entity.id
_entity.type
_entity.pdbx_description
1 polymer ?
#
loop_
_entity_poly.entity_id
_entity_poly.type
_entity_poly.pdbx_seq_one_letter_code
_entity_poly.pdbx_strand_id
1 'polypeptide(L)' 'MNITLDLRPALGEQSINKLKDTIARLGPNDGLTLVLDAADAHEADRLTAELRMHGFDYYAKGAAGKTYSIIAERQLLQ' A
#
# COMPACT_ATOMS: atom_id res chain seq x y z
N MET A 1 5.60 -3.52 13.63
CA MET A 1 6.70 -3.02 12.80
C MET A 1 6.10 -2.33 11.59
N ASN A 2 6.68 -1.21 11.14
CA ASN A 2 6.16 -0.47 10.00
C ASN A 2 7.06 -0.75 8.79
N ILE A 3 6.51 -1.44 7.79
CA ILE A 3 7.22 -1.74 6.55
C ILE A 3 6.89 -0.64 5.53
N THR A 4 7.90 -0.16 4.81
CA THR A 4 7.70 0.76 3.69
C THR A 4 8.00 0.04 2.39
N LEU A 5 7.03 0.03 1.47
CA LEU A 5 7.15 -0.56 0.14
C LEU A 5 7.13 0.56 -0.90
N ASP A 6 8.27 0.78 -1.54
CA ASP A 6 8.41 1.72 -2.64
C ASP A 6 8.06 1.02 -3.98
N LEU A 7 7.07 1.57 -4.67
CA LEU A 7 6.53 1.04 -5.92
C LEU A 7 6.79 1.98 -7.12
N ARG A 8 7.66 2.99 -6.95
CA ARG A 8 8.07 3.91 -8.01
C ARG A 8 9.09 3.24 -8.95
N PRO A 9 9.31 3.77 -10.16
CA PRO A 9 8.68 4.96 -10.77
C PRO A 9 7.35 4.71 -11.49
N ALA A 10 6.90 3.45 -11.61
CA ALA A 10 5.67 3.13 -12.31
C ALA A 10 4.96 1.93 -11.65
N LEU A 11 3.63 1.99 -11.58
CA LEU A 11 2.83 0.86 -11.15
C LEU A 11 2.64 -0.16 -12.27
N GLY A 12 2.61 -1.43 -11.89
CA GLY A 12 2.40 -2.55 -12.79
C GLY A 12 2.16 -3.85 -12.05
N GLU A 13 2.04 -4.96 -12.77
CA GLU A 13 1.75 -6.27 -12.18
C GLU A 13 2.80 -6.71 -11.14
N GLN A 14 4.07 -6.36 -11.36
CA GLN A 14 5.13 -6.65 -10.38
C GLN A 14 4.91 -5.93 -9.05
N SER A 15 4.32 -4.73 -9.07
CA SER A 15 4.01 -3.96 -7.86
C SER A 15 2.91 -4.63 -7.05
N ILE A 16 1.89 -5.20 -7.71
CA ILE A 16 0.84 -5.99 -7.05
C ILE A 16 1.42 -7.26 -6.43
N ASN A 17 2.29 -7.98 -7.14
CA ASN A 17 2.91 -9.19 -6.62
C ASN A 17 3.79 -8.91 -5.40
N LYS A 18 4.56 -7.81 -5.42
CA LYS A 18 5.34 -7.35 -4.26
C LYS A 18 4.44 -6.96 -3.08
N LEU A 19 3.32 -6.29 -3.33
CA LEU A 19 2.35 -5.96 -2.30
C LEU A 19 1.84 -7.24 -1.61
N LYS A 20 1.42 -8.23 -2.41
CA LYS A 20 0.92 -9.53 -1.90
C LYS A 20 1.96 -10.27 -1.05
N ASP A 21 3.20 -10.36 -1.54
CA ASP A 21 4.30 -10.98 -0.78
C ASP A 21 4.55 -10.25 0.55
N THR A 22 4.54 -8.92 0.51
CA THR A 22 4.73 -8.11 1.72
C THR A 22 3.58 -8.33 2.70
N ILE A 23 2.33 -8.30 2.24
CA ILE A 23 1.14 -8.59 3.06
C ILE A 23 1.22 -9.96 3.72
N ALA A 24 1.65 -10.99 2.99
CA ALA A 24 1.79 -12.34 3.51
C ALA A 24 2.84 -12.44 4.64
N ARG A 25 3.78 -11.51 4.70
CA ARG A 25 4.85 -11.45 5.70
C ARG A 25 4.54 -10.53 6.87
N LEU A 26 3.49 -9.70 6.77
CA LEU A 26 3.04 -8.80 7.82
C LEU A 26 2.27 -9.55 8.91
N GLY A 27 2.66 -9.33 10.16
CA GLY A 27 1.94 -9.80 11.34
C GLY A 27 0.67 -9.01 11.64
N PRO A 28 -0.09 -9.43 12.68
CA PRO A 28 -1.39 -8.85 13.03
C PRO A 28 -1.33 -7.37 13.48
N ASN A 29 -0.16 -6.91 13.94
CA ASN A 29 0.06 -5.54 14.44
C ASN A 29 1.05 -4.75 13.56
N ASP A 30 1.34 -5.23 12.36
CA ASP A 30 2.26 -4.54 11.46
C ASP A 30 1.54 -3.56 10.54
N GLY A 31 2.19 -2.42 10.31
CA GLY A 31 1.73 -1.38 9.40
C GLY A 31 2.51 -1.44 8.08
N LEU A 32 1.88 -1.03 7.00
CA LEU A 32 2.48 -0.94 5.68
C LEU A 32 2.35 0.50 5.15
N THR A 33 3.42 1.05 4.60
CA THR A 33 3.39 2.33 3.88
C THR A 33 3.77 2.08 2.44
N LEU A 34 2.87 2.39 1.51
CA LEU A 34 3.12 2.33 0.08
C LEU A 34 3.55 3.71 -0.40
N VAL A 35 4.64 3.76 -1.14
CA VAL A 35 5.16 4.97 -1.77
C VAL A 35 5.06 4.84 -3.28
N LEU A 36 4.33 5.76 -3.89
CA LEU A 36 3.90 5.73 -5.29
C LEU A 36 4.31 7.04 -5.95
N ASP A 37 4.38 7.05 -7.28
CA ASP A 37 4.47 8.32 -8.01
C ASP A 37 3.08 8.96 -8.04
N ALA A 38 3.02 10.28 -7.95
CA ALA A 38 1.75 11.00 -8.01
C ALA A 38 1.06 10.83 -9.37
N ALA A 39 1.83 10.58 -10.44
CA ALA A 39 1.28 10.25 -11.75
C ALA A 39 0.48 8.93 -11.75
N ASP A 40 0.90 7.97 -10.93
CA ASP A 40 0.27 6.65 -10.80
C ASP A 40 -0.80 6.59 -9.70
N ALA A 41 -1.11 7.73 -9.07
CA ALA A 41 -2.10 7.77 -7.98
C ALA A 41 -3.46 7.22 -8.42
N HIS A 42 -3.81 7.31 -9.70
CA HIS A 42 -5.02 6.71 -10.27
C HIS A 42 -4.96 5.17 -10.30
N GLU A 43 -3.80 4.58 -10.57
CA GLU A 43 -3.61 3.13 -10.57
C GLU A 43 -3.53 2.54 -9.15
N ALA A 44 -3.34 3.40 -8.15
CA ALA A 44 -3.30 3.00 -6.74
C ALA A 44 -4.64 2.43 -6.22
N ASP A 45 -5.75 2.68 -6.90
CA ASP A 45 -7.05 2.07 -6.60
C ASP A 45 -6.95 0.54 -6.52
N ARG A 46 -6.21 -0.08 -7.46
CA ARG A 46 -5.99 -1.54 -7.47
C ARG A 46 -5.24 -2.01 -6.23
N LEU A 47 -4.26 -1.25 -5.75
CA LEU A 47 -3.53 -1.57 -4.52
C LEU A 47 -4.43 -1.46 -3.29
N THR A 48 -5.26 -0.43 -3.22
CA THR A 48 -6.20 -0.25 -2.10
C THR A 48 -7.28 -1.33 -2.06
N ALA A 49 -7.73 -1.80 -3.23
CA ALA A 49 -8.65 -2.92 -3.32
C ALA A 49 -8.02 -4.21 -2.76
N GLU A 50 -6.76 -4.50 -3.13
CA GLU A 50 -6.02 -5.65 -2.59
C GLU A 50 -5.83 -5.54 -1.07
N LEU A 51 -5.43 -4.38 -0.56
CA LEU A 51 -5.32 -4.13 0.88
C LEU A 51 -6.63 -4.46 1.62
N ARG A 52 -7.75 -3.94 1.10
CA ARG A 52 -9.07 -4.16 1.70
C ARG A 52 -9.49 -5.62 1.64
N MET A 53 -9.22 -6.32 0.54
CA MET A 53 -9.48 -7.77 0.43
C MET A 53 -8.68 -8.59 1.44
N HIS A 54 -7.50 -8.12 1.85
CA HIS A 54 -6.66 -8.75 2.86
C HIS A 54 -6.91 -8.28 4.30
N GLY A 55 -7.96 -7.48 4.53
CA GLY A 55 -8.36 -7.00 5.85
C GLY A 55 -7.50 -5.86 6.38
N PHE A 56 -6.95 -5.02 5.50
CA PHE A 56 -6.29 -3.79 5.87
C PHE A 56 -7.22 -2.60 5.65
N ASP A 57 -7.27 -1.73 6.65
CA ASP A 57 -7.71 -0.35 6.48
C ASP A 57 -6.57 0.46 5.86
N TYR A 58 -6.92 1.55 5.18
CA TYR A 58 -5.93 2.41 4.56
C TYR A 58 -6.30 3.89 4.67
N TYR A 59 -5.26 4.71 4.76
CA TYR A 59 -5.30 6.16 4.81
C TYR A 59 -4.35 6.71 3.75
N ALA A 60 -4.92 7.38 2.74
CA ALA A 60 -4.13 8.13 1.78
C ALA A 60 -3.60 9.41 2.42
N LYS A 61 -2.28 9.59 2.45
CA LYS A 61 -1.64 10.83 2.93
C LYS A 61 -1.64 11.95 1.88
N GLY A 62 -2.16 11.70 0.67
CA GLY A 62 -2.19 12.64 -0.44
C GLY A 62 -0.85 12.70 -1.19
N ALA A 63 -0.83 13.52 -2.26
CA ALA A 63 0.36 13.74 -3.07
C ALA A 63 1.16 14.94 -2.52
N ALA A 64 2.41 14.71 -2.13
CA ALA A 64 3.37 15.76 -1.81
C ALA A 64 4.37 15.88 -2.98
N GLY A 65 4.09 16.81 -3.89
CA GLY A 65 4.87 16.97 -5.12
C GLY A 65 4.68 15.78 -6.06
N LYS A 66 5.74 15.00 -6.29
CA LYS A 66 5.73 13.82 -7.17
C LYS A 66 5.45 12.50 -6.45
N THR A 67 5.24 12.54 -5.14
CA THR A 67 5.11 11.32 -4.34
C THR A 67 3.71 11.24 -3.77
N TYR A 68 3.07 10.08 -3.93
CA TYR A 68 1.81 9.74 -3.30
C TYR A 68 2.05 8.63 -2.28
N SER A 69 1.44 8.74 -1.09
CA SER A 69 1.64 7.76 -0.03
C SER A 69 0.34 7.23 0.51
N ILE A 70 0.27 5.91 0.67
CA ILE A 70 -0.85 5.21 1.31
C ILE A 70 -0.29 4.51 2.54
N ILE A 71 -0.89 4.78 3.69
CA ILE A 71 -0.62 4.03 4.92
C ILE A 71 -1.72 2.99 5.03
N ALA A 72 -1.35 1.73 5.17
CA ALA A 72 -2.27 0.64 5.41
C ALA A 72 -1.98 0.01 6.77
N GLU A 73 -3.03 -0.21 7.55
CA GLU A 73 -2.96 -0.80 8.88
C GLU A 73 -3.94 -1.96 8.91
N ARG A 74 -3.54 -3.08 9.51
CA ARG A 74 -4.43 -4.23 9.58
C ARG A 74 -5.62 -3.87 10.46
N GLN A 75 -6.83 -4.10 9.96
CA GLN A 75 -8.04 -3.92 10.72
C GLN A 75 -8.06 -4.99 11.81
N LEU A 76 -7.66 -4.63 13.03
CA LEU A 76 -7.89 -5.44 14.20
C LEU A 76 -9.42 -5.43 14.42
N LEU A 77 -10.10 -6.46 13.91
CA LEU A 77 -11.43 -6.82 14.39
C LEU A 77 -11.28 -7.05 15.89
N GLN A 78 -11.73 -6.06 16.67
CA GLN A 78 -11.86 -6.16 18.13
C GLN A 78 -13.02 -7.09 18.49
#